data_AF-A0AA40LN57-F1
#
_entry.id   AF-A0AA40LN57-F1
#
_cell.length_a   1.000
_cell.length_b   1.000
_cell.length_c   1.000
_cell.angle_alpha   90.00
_cell.angle_beta   90.00
_cell.angle_gamma   90.00
#
_symmetry.space_group_name_H-M   'P 1'
#
loop_
_entity.id
_entity.type
_entity.pdbx_description
1 polymer ?
#
loop_
_entity_poly.entity_id
_entity_poly.type
_entity_poly.pdbx_seq_one_letter_code
_entity_poly.pdbx_strand_id
1 'polypeptide(L)'
;MEELDDEVSHIVEYLEHQAEVRSSGEQPVITSPKADEGSEAVLPKPRSVFHMMFGKGEHQERQTKDPFPYQYRKPTLELLDLDTMEESAEIKVDTSISRTSRMQSYLAASGKRISSALSYVTGEMKECGEGLKDKSPVFQFLDWVLRGTSQVMFVNNPLSGMLIILGLFVQNPWWAISGCLGTVMSTLTALILSQDKSAIAAGLQGYNGVLVGLLMAVFSDRGDYYWWLLLPVIIMSMACPILSSALGSIFSKWDLPVFTLPFNIMVTLYLAATGPYNLFFPTTLLQPASSVPNITWSEVQVPLLLRAIPVGIGQVYGCDNPWTGGIFLIALFISSPLICLHAAIGSTMGMLAALTIATPFDSIYFGLCGFNSTLACIAIGGMFYVITWQTHLLAIACALFAAYLGAALANMLSVFGLPPCTWPFCLSALTFLLLTTNNPAIYKLPLSKVTYPEANRIYYLSQEKNRRPSTIQSTRPMMSPKLPFPKHVTVNSAFSRLCRSPG
;
A
#
# COMPACT_ATOMS: atom_id res chain seq x y z
N MET A 1 -34.89 44.12 6.90
CA MET A 1 -34.14 44.13 8.16
C MET A 1 -35.04 43.68 9.31
N GLU A 2 -36.34 43.99 9.28
CA GLU A 2 -37.34 43.42 10.21
C GLU A 2 -37.61 41.91 10.01
N GLU A 3 -37.60 41.38 8.78
CA GLU A 3 -37.79 39.92 8.57
C GLU A 3 -36.64 39.02 9.08
N LEU A 4 -35.46 39.58 9.34
CA LEU A 4 -34.33 38.81 9.88
C LEU A 4 -34.37 38.71 11.42
N ASP A 5 -35.01 39.66 12.09
CA ASP A 5 -35.11 39.68 13.56
C ASP A 5 -36.23 38.74 14.08
N ASP A 6 -37.28 38.52 13.28
CA ASP A 6 -38.36 37.59 13.62
C ASP A 6 -37.94 36.11 13.48
N GLU A 7 -37.13 35.77 12.47
CA GLU A 7 -36.58 34.41 12.33
C GLU A 7 -35.57 34.08 13.44
N VAL A 8 -34.75 35.05 13.86
CA VAL A 8 -33.79 34.86 14.96
C VAL A 8 -34.50 34.74 16.30
N SER A 9 -35.56 35.52 16.55
CA SER A 9 -36.36 35.40 17.77
C SER A 9 -37.05 34.04 17.89
N HIS A 10 -37.62 33.52 16.79
CA HIS A 10 -38.25 32.20 16.79
C HIS A 10 -37.26 31.04 17.04
N ILE A 11 -36.02 31.17 16.56
CA ILE A 11 -34.97 30.17 16.80
C ILE A 11 -34.50 30.19 18.26
N VAL A 12 -34.38 31.38 18.87
CA VAL A 12 -33.99 31.51 20.28
C VAL A 12 -35.09 30.96 21.20
N GLU A 13 -36.35 31.26 20.92
CA GLU A 13 -37.50 30.78 21.71
C GLU A 13 -37.66 29.25 21.62
N TYR A 14 -37.39 28.67 20.43
CA TYR A 14 -37.38 27.21 20.24
C TYR A 14 -36.25 26.51 21.00
N LEU A 15 -35.07 27.15 21.07
CA LEU A 15 -33.91 26.61 21.80
C LEU A 15 -34.07 26.72 23.32
N GLU A 16 -34.71 27.77 23.83
CA GLU A 16 -35.05 27.91 25.25
C GLU A 16 -36.12 26.90 25.68
N HIS A 17 -37.14 26.67 24.85
CA HIS A 17 -38.16 25.65 25.11
C HIS A 17 -37.59 24.21 25.09
N GLN A 18 -36.57 23.93 24.25
CA GLN A 18 -35.87 22.64 24.26
C GLN A 18 -34.93 22.46 25.47
N ALA A 19 -34.43 23.56 26.03
CA ALA A 19 -33.59 23.56 27.24
C ALA A 19 -34.44 23.32 28.51
N GLU A 20 -35.63 23.91 28.60
CA GLU A 20 -36.55 23.68 29.73
C GLU A 20 -37.11 22.25 29.76
N VAL A 21 -37.45 21.68 28.60
CA VAL A 21 -37.93 20.29 28.48
C VAL A 21 -36.85 19.25 28.85
N ARG A 22 -35.57 19.59 28.71
CA ARG A 22 -34.46 18.74 29.17
C ARG A 22 -34.16 18.85 30.66
N SER A 23 -34.61 19.93 31.33
CA SER A 23 -34.34 20.18 32.75
C SER A 23 -35.41 19.62 33.69
N SER A 24 -36.61 19.31 33.20
CA SER A 24 -37.74 18.82 34.00
C SER A 24 -38.09 17.37 33.67
N GLY A 25 -37.23 16.45 34.10
CA GLY A 25 -37.51 15.00 34.05
C GLY A 25 -38.53 14.55 35.09
N GLU A 26 -39.82 14.86 34.90
CA GLU A 26 -40.92 14.15 35.55
C GLU A 26 -41.50 13.09 34.59
N GLN A 27 -41.42 11.82 35.00
CA GLN A 27 -42.05 10.70 34.30
C GLN A 27 -43.56 10.65 34.59
N PRO A 28 -44.44 10.48 33.59
CA PRO A 28 -45.84 10.18 33.87
C PRO A 28 -46.04 8.70 34.21
N VAL A 29 -46.69 8.48 35.35
CA VAL A 29 -47.23 7.23 35.85
C VAL A 29 -48.33 6.72 34.91
N ILE A 30 -48.20 5.49 34.41
CA ILE A 30 -49.33 4.75 33.82
C ILE A 30 -49.50 3.44 34.59
N THR A 31 -50.73 3.26 35.07
CA THR A 31 -51.25 2.19 35.91
C THR A 31 -51.29 0.84 35.20
N SER A 32 -50.88 -0.21 35.92
CA SER A 32 -50.97 -1.62 35.50
C SER A 32 -52.39 -2.19 35.64
N PRO A 33 -52.68 -3.30 34.94
CA PRO A 33 -53.39 -4.43 35.54
C PRO A 33 -52.50 -5.67 35.65
N LYS A 34 -52.59 -6.31 36.82
CA LYS A 34 -52.12 -7.66 37.22
C LYS A 34 -52.55 -8.74 36.20
N ALA A 35 -51.96 -9.93 36.08
CA ALA A 35 -50.74 -10.60 36.51
C ALA A 35 -50.73 -11.94 35.74
N ASP A 36 -49.57 -12.47 35.35
CA ASP A 36 -49.29 -13.91 35.42
C ASP A 36 -47.77 -14.17 35.29
N GLU A 37 -47.33 -15.17 36.04
CA GLU A 37 -45.95 -15.43 36.49
C GLU A 37 -45.03 -16.01 35.40
N GLY A 38 -43.72 -15.75 35.56
CA GLY A 38 -42.68 -16.74 35.25
C GLY A 38 -41.63 -16.36 34.19
N SER A 39 -40.54 -15.72 34.62
CA SER A 39 -39.13 -16.10 34.32
C SER A 39 -38.18 -14.91 34.48
N GLU A 40 -37.22 -15.03 35.40
CA GLU A 40 -36.11 -14.11 35.56
C GLU A 40 -35.23 -14.08 34.29
N ALA A 41 -35.12 -12.92 33.64
CA ALA A 41 -34.14 -12.66 32.60
C ALA A 41 -32.93 -11.93 33.19
N VAL A 42 -31.86 -12.68 33.43
CA VAL A 42 -30.52 -12.16 33.77
C VAL A 42 -29.89 -11.56 32.51
N LEU A 43 -29.46 -10.29 32.58
CA LEU A 43 -28.64 -9.63 31.54
C LEU A 43 -27.37 -10.44 31.24
N PRO A 44 -27.03 -10.75 29.97
CA PRO A 44 -25.76 -11.37 29.66
C PRO A 44 -24.65 -10.32 29.54
N LYS A 45 -23.63 -10.44 30.40
CA LYS A 45 -22.28 -9.92 30.18
C LYS A 45 -21.66 -10.60 28.94
N PRO A 46 -20.78 -9.94 28.17
CA PRO A 46 -20.07 -10.60 27.09
C PRO A 46 -19.04 -11.58 27.69
N ARG A 47 -19.26 -12.88 27.48
CA ARG A 47 -18.28 -13.93 27.76
C ARG A 47 -17.39 -14.13 26.54
N SER A 48 -16.10 -13.89 26.75
CA SER A 48 -15.00 -14.49 26.00
C SER A 48 -15.11 -16.02 26.05
N VAL A 49 -15.31 -16.67 24.90
CA VAL A 49 -15.05 -18.11 24.72
C VAL A 49 -14.73 -18.38 23.24
N PHE A 50 -13.49 -18.80 22.96
CA PHE A 50 -13.25 -19.93 22.08
C PHE A 50 -12.09 -20.76 22.64
N HIS A 51 -12.46 -21.86 23.30
CA HIS A 51 -11.60 -22.98 23.61
C HIS A 51 -12.44 -24.25 23.43
N MET A 52 -12.16 -25.03 22.38
CA MET A 52 -12.47 -26.46 22.19
C MET A 52 -12.07 -26.79 20.74
N MET A 53 -11.53 -27.94 20.36
CA MET A 53 -11.07 -29.16 21.05
C MET A 53 -10.33 -29.95 19.96
N PHE A 54 -9.13 -30.47 20.21
CA PHE A 54 -8.63 -31.63 19.46
C PHE A 54 -7.95 -32.58 20.44
N GLY A 55 -8.31 -33.85 20.27
CA GLY A 55 -8.19 -34.92 21.26
C GLY A 55 -6.78 -35.30 21.66
N LYS A 56 -6.69 -35.74 22.91
CA LYS A 56 -5.54 -36.32 23.59
C LYS A 56 -5.57 -37.84 23.34
N GLY A 57 -4.55 -38.37 22.69
CA GLY A 57 -4.24 -39.80 22.69
C GLY A 57 -3.23 -40.09 23.80
N GLU A 58 -3.59 -40.99 24.71
CA GLU A 58 -2.79 -41.42 25.85
C GLU A 58 -1.65 -42.35 25.43
N HIS A 59 -0.49 -42.21 26.08
CA HIS A 59 0.28 -43.34 26.62
C HIS A 59 1.32 -42.79 27.61
N GLN A 60 1.26 -43.28 28.86
CA GLN A 60 2.25 -43.05 29.89
C GLN A 60 2.53 -44.36 30.65
N GLU A 61 3.81 -44.50 31.05
CA GLU A 61 4.47 -45.34 32.10
C GLU A 61 5.70 -46.07 31.52
N ARG A 62 6.90 -46.14 32.14
CA ARG A 62 7.41 -45.78 33.48
C ARG A 62 8.96 -45.72 33.51
N GLN A 63 9.46 -44.97 34.48
CA GLN A 63 10.81 -44.75 35.09
C GLN A 63 11.91 -45.86 35.03
N THR A 64 13.21 -45.47 35.05
CA THR A 64 14.13 -45.40 36.24
C THR A 64 15.59 -44.93 35.99
N LYS A 65 16.04 -43.90 36.77
CA LYS A 65 17.35 -43.61 37.48
C LYS A 65 18.70 -44.09 36.89
N ASP A 66 19.70 -43.25 36.53
CA ASP A 66 20.75 -42.47 37.28
C ASP A 66 22.17 -43.01 36.89
N PRO A 67 23.35 -42.37 37.11
CA PRO A 67 23.79 -40.95 36.97
C PRO A 67 25.16 -40.76 36.20
N PHE A 68 25.52 -39.48 35.95
CA PHE A 68 26.78 -38.87 35.40
C PHE A 68 28.13 -39.32 36.04
N PRO A 69 29.36 -39.11 35.45
CA PRO A 69 29.97 -37.77 35.18
C PRO A 69 31.04 -37.57 34.05
N TYR A 70 31.30 -36.28 33.72
CA TYR A 70 32.52 -35.54 33.25
C TYR A 70 33.67 -36.31 32.52
N GLN A 71 34.43 -35.78 31.53
CA GLN A 71 35.20 -34.52 31.53
C GLN A 71 35.97 -34.31 30.19
N TYR A 72 36.34 -33.05 29.95
CA TYR A 72 37.15 -32.45 28.88
C TYR A 72 38.66 -32.83 28.95
N ARG A 73 39.35 -33.11 27.82
CA ARG A 73 40.81 -32.87 27.65
C ARG A 73 41.33 -32.98 26.19
N LYS A 74 42.05 -31.94 25.72
CA LYS A 74 42.98 -31.93 24.57
C LYS A 74 44.31 -32.61 24.94
N PRO A 75 45.03 -33.23 24.00
CA PRO A 75 46.40 -32.78 23.69
C PRO A 75 46.72 -32.85 22.18
N THR A 76 47.35 -31.85 21.57
CA THR A 76 48.81 -31.62 21.40
C THR A 76 49.41 -32.39 20.20
N LEU A 77 50.08 -31.60 19.37
CA LEU A 77 50.76 -31.83 18.12
C LEU A 77 52.04 -32.66 18.30
N GLU A 78 52.29 -33.66 17.44
CA GLU A 78 53.62 -34.17 17.12
C GLU A 78 53.75 -34.40 15.60
N LEU A 79 54.97 -34.20 15.13
CA LEU A 79 55.43 -33.94 13.75
C LEU A 79 56.14 -35.18 13.17
N LEU A 80 56.25 -35.24 11.83
CA LEU A 80 57.08 -36.13 10.96
C LEU A 80 56.44 -37.49 10.60
N ASP A 81 56.46 -38.00 9.36
CA ASP A 81 57.37 -37.78 8.22
C ASP A 81 56.65 -37.85 6.85
N LEU A 82 57.18 -37.10 5.88
CA LEU A 82 56.98 -37.29 4.44
C LEU A 82 57.86 -38.47 3.98
N ASP A 83 57.30 -39.43 3.24
CA ASP A 83 57.80 -39.74 1.89
C ASP A 83 57.04 -40.90 1.22
N THR A 84 56.95 -40.80 -0.11
CA THR A 84 56.47 -41.77 -1.11
C THR A 84 54.96 -41.98 -1.25
N MET A 85 54.38 -41.33 -2.26
CA MET A 85 53.59 -41.97 -3.35
C MET A 85 52.94 -40.89 -4.25
N GLU A 86 53.77 -40.14 -5.00
CA GLU A 86 53.35 -39.36 -6.17
C GLU A 86 53.23 -40.31 -7.37
N GLU A 87 52.04 -40.88 -7.60
CA GLU A 87 51.62 -41.32 -8.95
C GLU A 87 50.11 -41.63 -9.06
N SER A 88 49.38 -41.62 -7.94
CA SER A 88 47.92 -41.90 -7.94
C SER A 88 47.03 -40.65 -7.93
N ALA A 89 47.62 -39.44 -7.88
CA ALA A 89 46.90 -38.19 -7.67
C ALA A 89 46.37 -37.56 -8.96
N GLU A 90 47.07 -37.68 -10.10
CA GLU A 90 46.69 -36.97 -11.33
C GLU A 90 45.37 -37.47 -11.93
N ILE A 91 45.10 -38.78 -11.92
CA ILE A 91 43.86 -39.34 -12.48
C ILE A 91 42.62 -38.97 -11.61
N LYS A 92 42.82 -38.77 -10.30
CA LYS A 92 41.73 -38.42 -9.37
C LYS A 92 41.43 -36.92 -9.39
N VAL A 93 42.43 -36.08 -9.68
CA VAL A 93 42.30 -34.62 -9.79
C VAL A 93 41.52 -34.24 -11.06
N ASP A 94 41.78 -34.84 -12.22
CA ASP A 94 41.02 -34.54 -13.45
C ASP A 94 39.55 -35.00 -13.40
N THR A 95 39.27 -36.11 -12.72
CA THR A 95 37.91 -36.63 -12.55
C THR A 95 37.08 -35.77 -11.58
N SER A 96 37.75 -35.15 -10.59
CA SER A 96 37.11 -34.23 -9.64
C SER A 96 36.91 -32.83 -10.21
N ILE A 97 37.88 -32.29 -10.96
CA ILE A 97 37.76 -31.00 -11.67
C ILE A 97 36.66 -31.06 -12.73
N SER A 98 36.56 -32.16 -13.49
CA SER A 98 35.49 -32.35 -14.49
C SER A 98 34.10 -32.56 -13.89
N ARG A 99 33.98 -33.22 -12.73
CA ARG A 99 32.71 -33.33 -12.00
C ARG A 99 32.28 -31.98 -11.41
N THR A 100 33.23 -31.20 -10.90
CA THR A 100 32.95 -29.88 -10.31
C THR A 100 32.53 -28.88 -11.38
N SER A 101 33.20 -28.86 -12.54
CA SER A 101 32.82 -28.01 -13.68
C SER A 101 31.49 -28.42 -14.32
N ARG A 102 31.20 -29.73 -14.37
CA ARG A 102 29.92 -30.26 -14.84
C ARG A 102 28.77 -29.94 -13.86
N MET A 103 28.98 -30.03 -12.54
CA MET A 103 27.99 -29.55 -11.55
C MET A 103 27.79 -28.03 -11.64
N GLN A 104 28.84 -27.26 -11.85
CA GLN A 104 28.75 -25.80 -12.03
C GLN A 104 27.97 -25.42 -13.30
N SER A 105 28.15 -26.16 -14.39
CA SER A 105 27.41 -25.93 -15.63
C SER A 105 25.94 -26.37 -15.54
N TYR A 106 25.64 -27.46 -14.81
CA TYR A 106 24.25 -27.85 -14.50
C TYR A 106 23.57 -26.84 -13.56
N LEU A 107 24.26 -26.35 -12.53
CA LEU A 107 23.73 -25.31 -11.63
C LEU A 107 23.56 -23.97 -12.36
N ALA A 108 24.46 -23.61 -13.26
CA ALA A 108 24.34 -22.41 -14.09
C ALA A 108 23.23 -22.54 -15.16
N ALA A 109 23.05 -23.71 -15.76
CA ALA A 109 21.98 -23.98 -16.73
C ALA A 109 20.60 -24.05 -16.03
N SER A 110 20.53 -24.70 -14.87
CA SER A 110 19.34 -24.73 -14.00
C SER A 110 19.00 -23.32 -13.50
N GLY A 111 20.01 -22.55 -13.06
CA GLY A 111 19.87 -21.16 -12.65
C GLY A 111 19.37 -20.24 -13.77
N LYS A 112 19.86 -20.40 -15.01
CA LYS A 112 19.35 -19.67 -16.18
C LYS A 112 17.89 -20.02 -16.49
N ARG A 113 17.51 -21.29 -16.36
CA ARG A 113 16.13 -21.76 -16.61
C ARG A 113 15.16 -21.22 -15.56
N ILE A 114 15.57 -21.25 -14.28
CA ILE A 114 14.81 -20.69 -13.16
C ILE A 114 14.70 -19.17 -13.29
N SER A 115 15.80 -18.46 -13.61
CA SER A 115 15.79 -17.02 -13.84
C SER A 115 14.87 -16.60 -14.99
N SER A 116 14.84 -17.39 -16.08
CA SER A 116 13.94 -17.14 -17.20
C SER A 116 12.48 -17.37 -16.80
N ALA A 117 12.16 -18.45 -16.10
CA ALA A 117 10.81 -18.71 -15.60
C ALA A 117 10.35 -17.65 -14.58
N LEU A 118 11.24 -17.20 -13.68
CA LEU A 118 10.95 -16.13 -12.73
C LEU A 118 10.62 -14.83 -13.46
N SER A 119 11.38 -14.49 -14.52
CA SER A 119 11.17 -13.27 -15.30
C SER A 119 9.76 -13.15 -15.89
N TYR A 120 9.11 -14.27 -16.24
CA TYR A 120 7.74 -14.27 -16.76
C TYR A 120 6.67 -13.95 -15.72
N VAL A 121 7.01 -14.13 -14.44
CA VAL A 121 6.07 -14.04 -13.31
C VAL A 121 6.32 -12.78 -12.47
N THR A 122 7.54 -12.27 -12.48
CA THR A 122 7.94 -11.06 -11.74
C THR A 122 7.54 -9.76 -12.44
N GLY A 123 7.60 -8.63 -11.71
CA GLY A 123 7.29 -7.31 -12.24
C GLY A 123 5.84 -7.19 -12.67
N GLU A 124 5.61 -6.67 -13.88
CA GLU A 124 4.26 -6.40 -14.42
C GLU A 124 3.68 -7.55 -15.28
N MET A 125 4.43 -8.64 -15.48
CA MET A 125 4.07 -9.73 -16.41
C MET A 125 3.61 -9.22 -17.79
N LYS A 126 4.46 -8.45 -18.49
CA LYS A 126 4.13 -7.81 -19.77
C LYS A 126 3.85 -8.84 -20.86
N GLU A 127 4.65 -9.91 -20.91
CA GLU A 127 4.52 -11.01 -21.86
C GLU A 127 3.17 -11.73 -21.70
N CYS A 128 2.70 -11.87 -20.46
CA CYS A 128 1.36 -12.40 -20.17
C CYS A 128 0.28 -11.48 -20.75
N GLY A 129 0.35 -10.17 -20.43
CA GLY A 129 -0.60 -9.18 -20.94
C GLY A 129 -0.61 -9.10 -22.48
N GLU A 130 0.54 -9.21 -23.14
CA GLU A 130 0.64 -9.26 -24.60
C GLU A 130 0.02 -10.53 -25.18
N GLY A 131 0.32 -11.70 -24.60
CA GLY A 131 -0.25 -12.97 -25.04
C GLY A 131 -1.78 -13.08 -24.85
N LEU A 132 -2.35 -12.27 -23.96
CA LEU A 132 -3.80 -12.18 -23.71
C LEU A 132 -4.55 -11.27 -24.70
N LYS A 133 -3.87 -10.35 -25.41
CA LYS A 133 -4.53 -9.41 -26.37
C LYS A 133 -5.28 -10.14 -27.48
N ASP A 134 -4.76 -11.29 -27.91
CA ASP A 134 -5.34 -12.12 -28.98
C ASP A 134 -6.33 -13.17 -28.44
N LYS A 135 -6.63 -13.17 -27.14
CA LYS A 135 -7.53 -14.13 -26.48
C LYS A 135 -8.94 -13.55 -26.28
N SER A 136 -9.87 -14.41 -25.87
CA SER A 136 -11.26 -14.03 -25.59
C SER A 136 -11.34 -12.80 -24.66
N PRO A 137 -12.28 -11.87 -24.90
CA PRO A 137 -12.51 -10.71 -24.05
C PRO A 137 -12.73 -11.06 -22.57
N VAL A 138 -13.25 -12.25 -22.28
CA VAL A 138 -13.45 -12.74 -20.90
C VAL A 138 -12.10 -12.92 -20.18
N PHE A 139 -11.10 -13.51 -20.84
CA PHE A 139 -9.77 -13.69 -20.22
C PHE A 139 -9.06 -12.35 -20.03
N GLN A 140 -9.21 -11.42 -20.97
CA GLN A 140 -8.68 -10.06 -20.83
C GLN A 140 -9.33 -9.36 -19.63
N PHE A 141 -10.65 -9.44 -19.51
CA PHE A 141 -11.38 -8.84 -18.39
C PHE A 141 -10.96 -9.43 -17.04
N LEU A 142 -10.77 -10.75 -16.95
CA LEU A 142 -10.27 -11.40 -15.74
C LEU A 142 -8.84 -10.93 -15.39
N ASP A 143 -7.95 -10.82 -16.36
CA ASP A 143 -6.60 -10.25 -16.15
C ASP A 143 -6.67 -8.82 -15.60
N TRP A 144 -7.56 -7.97 -16.14
CA TRP A 144 -7.75 -6.59 -15.68
C TRP A 144 -8.30 -6.52 -14.25
N VAL A 145 -9.23 -7.42 -13.89
CA VAL A 145 -9.76 -7.53 -12.52
C VAL A 145 -8.66 -7.94 -11.56
N LEU A 146 -7.86 -8.95 -11.90
CA LEU A 146 -6.75 -9.43 -11.06
C LEU A 146 -5.68 -8.35 -10.86
N ARG A 147 -5.26 -7.68 -11.94
CA ARG A 147 -4.36 -6.52 -11.87
C ARG A 147 -4.99 -5.41 -11.03
N GLY A 148 -6.28 -5.17 -11.20
CA GLY A 148 -7.02 -4.19 -10.41
C GLY A 148 -6.99 -4.50 -8.91
N THR A 149 -7.10 -5.76 -8.51
CA THR A 149 -6.95 -6.14 -7.11
C THR A 149 -5.54 -5.86 -6.58
N SER A 150 -4.49 -6.20 -7.34
CA SER A 150 -3.10 -5.95 -6.88
C SER A 150 -2.70 -4.47 -6.89
N GLN A 151 -3.35 -3.64 -7.70
CA GLN A 151 -3.03 -2.21 -7.85
C GLN A 151 -3.29 -1.38 -6.59
N VAL A 152 -4.05 -1.88 -5.61
CA VAL A 152 -4.20 -1.24 -4.29
C VAL A 152 -2.86 -0.96 -3.65
N MET A 153 -1.88 -1.86 -3.83
CA MET A 153 -0.50 -1.71 -3.35
C MET A 153 0.48 -1.38 -4.48
N PHE A 154 -0.01 -0.74 -5.54
CA PHE A 154 0.73 -0.31 -6.73
C PHE A 154 1.36 -1.44 -7.55
N VAL A 155 0.85 -2.66 -7.42
CA VAL A 155 1.34 -3.82 -8.16
C VAL A 155 0.46 -4.06 -9.39
N ASN A 156 1.09 -4.10 -10.56
CA ASN A 156 0.44 -4.42 -11.84
C ASN A 156 0.70 -5.89 -12.22
N ASN A 157 0.25 -6.86 -11.42
CA ASN A 157 0.58 -8.28 -11.61
C ASN A 157 -0.63 -9.18 -11.32
N PRO A 158 -1.17 -9.90 -12.32
CA PRO A 158 -2.37 -10.72 -12.13
C PRO A 158 -2.15 -11.91 -11.17
N LEU A 159 -0.93 -12.47 -11.09
CA LEU A 159 -0.64 -13.53 -10.12
C LEU A 159 -0.64 -12.99 -8.69
N SER A 160 -0.04 -11.81 -8.47
CA SER A 160 -0.14 -11.11 -7.19
C SER A 160 -1.60 -10.84 -6.84
N GLY A 161 -2.42 -10.42 -7.81
CA GLY A 161 -3.87 -10.24 -7.66
C GLY A 161 -4.58 -11.52 -7.21
N MET A 162 -4.30 -12.66 -7.84
CA MET A 162 -4.87 -13.95 -7.44
C MET A 162 -4.49 -14.33 -6.00
N LEU A 163 -3.23 -14.15 -5.61
CA LEU A 163 -2.78 -14.43 -4.25
C LEU A 163 -3.43 -13.50 -3.22
N ILE A 164 -3.63 -12.22 -3.56
CA ILE A 164 -4.34 -11.27 -2.73
C ILE A 164 -5.80 -11.72 -2.56
N ILE A 165 -6.50 -12.09 -3.64
CA ILE A 165 -7.87 -12.63 -3.53
C ILE A 165 -7.90 -13.88 -2.63
N LEU A 166 -6.93 -14.80 -2.76
CA LEU A 166 -6.84 -15.95 -1.87
C LEU A 166 -6.64 -15.53 -0.40
N GLY A 167 -5.78 -14.55 -0.14
CA GLY A 167 -5.61 -13.98 1.19
C GLY A 167 -6.90 -13.33 1.74
N LEU A 168 -7.69 -12.67 0.88
CA LEU A 168 -9.00 -12.13 1.25
C LEU A 168 -9.98 -13.25 1.62
N PHE A 169 -9.99 -14.38 0.91
CA PHE A 169 -10.79 -15.55 1.30
C PHE A 169 -10.34 -16.19 2.61
N VAL A 170 -9.02 -16.16 2.91
CA VAL A 170 -8.47 -16.59 4.21
C VAL A 170 -8.90 -15.64 5.34
N GLN A 171 -9.07 -14.35 5.05
CA GLN A 171 -9.60 -13.38 6.00
C GLN A 171 -11.09 -13.62 6.24
N ASN A 172 -11.90 -13.44 5.20
CA ASN A 172 -13.34 -13.58 5.24
C ASN A 172 -13.90 -13.72 3.81
N PRO A 173 -14.56 -14.84 3.46
CA PRO A 173 -15.14 -15.03 2.14
C PRO A 173 -16.18 -13.97 1.73
N TRP A 174 -16.96 -13.43 2.68
CA TRP A 174 -17.95 -12.39 2.39
C TRP A 174 -17.28 -11.08 1.97
N TRP A 175 -16.20 -10.70 2.65
CA TRP A 175 -15.42 -9.51 2.30
C TRP A 175 -14.78 -9.70 0.92
N ALA A 176 -14.21 -10.87 0.66
CA ALA A 176 -13.63 -11.21 -0.64
C ALA A 176 -14.66 -11.11 -1.78
N ILE A 177 -15.87 -11.64 -1.60
CA ILE A 177 -16.97 -11.55 -2.58
C ILE A 177 -17.33 -10.08 -2.84
N SER A 178 -17.51 -9.28 -1.78
CA SER A 178 -17.88 -7.87 -1.89
C SER A 178 -16.79 -7.04 -2.58
N GLY A 179 -15.52 -7.26 -2.25
CA GLY A 179 -14.38 -6.65 -2.92
C GLY A 179 -14.26 -7.05 -4.40
N CYS A 180 -14.40 -8.34 -4.72
CA CYS A 180 -14.38 -8.81 -6.10
C CYS A 180 -15.52 -8.17 -6.91
N LEU A 181 -16.72 -8.10 -6.35
CA LEU A 181 -17.86 -7.42 -6.98
C LEU A 181 -17.54 -5.94 -7.24
N GLY A 182 -17.00 -5.23 -6.27
CA GLY A 182 -16.61 -3.83 -6.44
C GLY A 182 -15.58 -3.62 -7.55
N THR A 183 -14.57 -4.49 -7.64
CA THR A 183 -13.56 -4.47 -8.71
C THR A 183 -14.18 -4.69 -10.09
N VAL A 184 -15.05 -5.70 -10.21
CA VAL A 184 -15.74 -6.03 -11.46
C VAL A 184 -16.62 -4.87 -11.91
N MET A 185 -17.42 -4.29 -11.01
CA MET A 185 -18.31 -3.19 -11.33
C MET A 185 -17.55 -1.92 -11.72
N SER A 186 -16.48 -1.60 -11.00
CA SER A 186 -15.63 -0.44 -11.34
C SER A 186 -14.98 -0.59 -12.71
N THR A 187 -14.42 -1.78 -13.00
CA THR A 187 -13.79 -2.08 -14.29
C THR A 187 -14.81 -2.04 -15.43
N LEU A 188 -16.00 -2.61 -15.22
CA LEU A 188 -17.09 -2.60 -16.20
C LEU A 188 -17.58 -1.17 -16.47
N THR A 189 -17.74 -0.35 -15.43
CA THR A 189 -18.12 1.06 -15.60
C THR A 189 -17.06 1.85 -16.36
N ALA A 190 -15.78 1.60 -16.12
CA ALA A 190 -14.72 2.24 -16.89
C ALA A 190 -14.79 1.90 -18.39
N LEU A 191 -15.16 0.66 -18.74
CA LEU A 191 -15.41 0.26 -20.13
C LEU A 191 -16.62 0.99 -20.73
N ILE A 192 -17.73 1.06 -19.98
CA ILE A 192 -18.96 1.76 -20.41
C ILE A 192 -18.69 3.24 -20.64
N LEU A 193 -17.90 3.86 -19.75
CA LEU A 193 -17.49 5.27 -19.84
C LEU A 193 -16.33 5.51 -20.83
N SER A 194 -15.94 4.49 -21.59
CA SER A 194 -14.87 4.58 -22.59
C SER A 194 -13.57 5.21 -22.06
N GLN A 195 -13.20 4.87 -20.81
CA GLN A 195 -11.93 5.31 -20.23
C GLN A 195 -10.73 4.71 -20.96
N ASP A 196 -9.54 5.27 -20.73
CA ASP A 196 -8.33 4.82 -21.41
C ASP A 196 -8.10 3.31 -21.22
N LYS A 197 -8.01 2.59 -22.35
CA LYS A 197 -7.84 1.14 -22.37
C LYS A 197 -6.52 0.70 -21.74
N SER A 198 -5.47 1.50 -21.84
CA SER A 198 -4.17 1.14 -21.23
C SER A 198 -4.25 1.19 -19.70
N ALA A 199 -4.93 2.19 -19.14
CA ALA A 199 -5.20 2.29 -17.71
C ALA A 199 -6.12 1.17 -17.21
N ILE A 200 -7.17 0.81 -17.98
CA ILE A 200 -8.03 -0.35 -17.66
C ILE A 200 -7.21 -1.64 -17.65
N ALA A 201 -6.41 -1.87 -18.69
CA ALA A 201 -5.59 -3.08 -18.83
C ALA A 201 -4.51 -3.20 -17.75
N ALA A 202 -4.02 -2.07 -17.23
CA ALA A 202 -3.11 -2.04 -16.09
C ALA A 202 -3.82 -2.19 -14.73
N GLY A 203 -5.15 -2.34 -14.69
CA GLY A 203 -5.94 -2.46 -13.46
C GLY A 203 -6.19 -1.14 -12.72
N LEU A 204 -5.81 0.01 -13.27
CA LEU A 204 -5.93 1.32 -12.59
C LEU A 204 -7.38 1.77 -12.36
N GLN A 205 -8.34 1.11 -13.00
CA GLN A 205 -9.77 1.37 -12.82
C GLN A 205 -10.47 0.38 -11.87
N GLY A 206 -9.76 -0.63 -11.36
CA GLY A 206 -10.34 -1.68 -10.50
C GLY A 206 -10.07 -1.48 -9.00
N TYR A 207 -8.88 -0.98 -8.64
CA TYR A 207 -8.39 -1.01 -7.24
C TYR A 207 -9.17 -0.11 -6.28
N ASN A 208 -9.76 0.99 -6.75
CA ASN A 208 -10.65 1.77 -5.89
C ASN A 208 -11.95 1.00 -5.61
N GLY A 209 -12.48 0.28 -6.61
CA GLY A 209 -13.66 -0.56 -6.46
C GLY A 209 -13.47 -1.73 -5.48
N VAL A 210 -12.31 -2.40 -5.49
CA VAL A 210 -12.05 -3.49 -4.53
C VAL A 210 -12.12 -3.00 -3.09
N LEU A 211 -11.52 -1.86 -2.79
CA LEU A 211 -11.51 -1.27 -1.46
C LEU A 211 -12.91 -0.79 -1.04
N VAL A 212 -13.69 -0.21 -1.96
CA VAL A 212 -15.08 0.16 -1.69
C VAL A 212 -15.88 -1.06 -1.24
N GLY A 213 -15.83 -2.15 -2.02
CA GLY A 213 -16.55 -3.38 -1.70
C GLY A 213 -16.10 -4.01 -0.37
N LEU A 214 -14.79 -4.05 -0.11
CA LEU A 214 -14.23 -4.59 1.13
C LEU A 214 -14.66 -3.78 2.35
N LEU A 215 -14.42 -2.47 2.34
CA LEU A 215 -14.63 -1.65 3.53
C LEU A 215 -16.11 -1.40 3.81
N MET A 216 -16.97 -1.42 2.80
CA MET A 216 -18.43 -1.42 3.03
C MET A 216 -18.89 -2.69 3.75
N ALA A 217 -18.28 -3.85 3.46
CA ALA A 217 -18.56 -5.09 4.19
C ALA A 217 -17.99 -5.06 5.62
N VAL A 218 -16.75 -4.58 5.79
CA VAL A 218 -16.07 -4.47 7.10
C VAL A 218 -16.84 -3.55 8.06
N PHE A 219 -17.36 -2.42 7.57
CA PHE A 219 -18.08 -1.44 8.40
C PHE A 219 -19.59 -1.65 8.46
N SER A 220 -20.13 -2.76 7.95
CA SER A 220 -21.56 -3.05 8.07
C SER A 220 -21.89 -3.68 9.42
N ASP A 221 -22.90 -3.15 10.11
CA ASP A 221 -23.39 -3.71 11.38
C ASP A 221 -24.32 -4.93 11.20
N ARG A 222 -24.68 -5.26 9.94
CA ARG A 222 -25.52 -6.43 9.62
C ARG A 222 -24.74 -7.75 9.60
N GLY A 223 -23.41 -7.70 9.70
CA GLY A 223 -22.54 -8.87 9.65
C GLY A 223 -22.41 -9.49 8.26
N ASP A 224 -21.92 -10.73 8.22
CA ASP A 224 -21.62 -11.43 6.97
C ASP A 224 -22.88 -11.88 6.21
N TYR A 225 -22.76 -11.94 4.88
CA TYR A 225 -23.80 -12.42 3.96
C TYR A 225 -25.12 -11.63 4.00
N TYR A 226 -25.09 -10.37 4.42
CA TYR A 226 -26.20 -9.44 4.20
C TYR A 226 -26.28 -9.03 2.73
N TRP A 227 -26.91 -9.86 1.90
CA TRP A 227 -26.95 -9.73 0.44
C TRP A 227 -27.44 -8.38 -0.09
N TRP A 228 -28.29 -7.68 0.66
CA TRP A 228 -28.73 -6.33 0.30
C TRP A 228 -27.58 -5.33 0.22
N LEU A 229 -26.49 -5.55 0.96
CA LEU A 229 -25.27 -4.71 0.91
C LEU A 229 -24.63 -4.70 -0.48
N LEU A 230 -24.84 -5.74 -1.30
CA LEU A 230 -24.27 -5.78 -2.64
C LEU A 230 -24.82 -4.65 -3.53
N LEU A 231 -26.05 -4.18 -3.29
CA LEU A 231 -26.65 -3.09 -4.06
C LEU A 231 -25.87 -1.77 -3.89
N PRO A 232 -25.67 -1.22 -2.67
CA PRO A 232 -24.85 -0.03 -2.52
C PRO A 232 -23.38 -0.30 -2.89
N VAL A 233 -22.82 -1.50 -2.68
CA VAL A 233 -21.46 -1.84 -3.17
C VAL A 233 -21.33 -1.63 -4.68
N ILE A 234 -22.31 -2.11 -5.47
CA ILE A 234 -22.34 -1.90 -6.92
C ILE A 234 -22.35 -0.40 -7.23
N ILE A 235 -23.31 0.34 -6.66
CA ILE A 235 -23.50 1.78 -6.95
C ILE A 235 -22.24 2.59 -6.62
N MET A 236 -21.67 2.39 -5.42
CA MET A 236 -20.49 3.14 -4.98
C MET A 236 -19.24 2.77 -5.80
N SER A 237 -19.11 1.52 -6.23
CA SER A 237 -17.99 1.07 -7.07
C SER A 237 -18.08 1.60 -8.50
N MET A 238 -19.29 1.76 -9.05
CA MET A 238 -19.53 2.37 -10.37
C MET A 238 -19.15 3.85 -10.40
N ALA A 239 -19.18 4.55 -9.26
CA ALA A 239 -18.76 5.96 -9.17
C ALA A 239 -17.23 6.14 -9.14
N CYS A 240 -16.46 5.09 -8.82
CA CYS A 240 -15.00 5.19 -8.70
C CYS A 240 -14.29 5.62 -10.00
N PRO A 241 -14.62 5.11 -11.20
CA PRO A 241 -14.00 5.57 -12.44
C PRO A 241 -14.32 7.03 -12.76
N ILE A 242 -15.52 7.51 -12.40
CA ILE A 242 -15.93 8.92 -12.57
C ILE A 242 -15.01 9.82 -11.74
N LEU A 243 -14.86 9.51 -10.45
CA LEU A 243 -13.96 10.27 -9.57
C LEU A 243 -12.50 10.13 -9.98
N SER A 244 -12.06 8.94 -10.40
CA SER A 244 -10.71 8.71 -10.89
C SER A 244 -10.40 9.59 -12.11
N SER A 245 -11.35 9.70 -13.04
CA SER A 245 -11.23 10.56 -14.22
C SER A 245 -11.20 12.05 -13.87
N ALA A 246 -12.11 12.49 -13.00
CA ALA A 246 -12.19 13.88 -12.55
C ALA A 246 -10.91 14.32 -11.79
N LEU A 247 -10.48 13.51 -10.82
CA LEU A 247 -9.24 13.77 -10.07
C LEU A 247 -8.01 13.69 -10.97
N GLY A 248 -7.95 12.72 -11.89
CA GLY A 248 -6.87 12.59 -12.86
C GLY A 248 -6.71 13.83 -13.75
N SER A 249 -7.82 14.45 -14.15
CA SER A 249 -7.82 15.70 -14.93
C SER A 249 -7.22 16.88 -14.16
N ILE A 250 -7.37 16.89 -12.83
CA ILE A 250 -6.77 17.92 -11.97
C ILE A 250 -5.29 17.60 -11.73
N PHE A 251 -4.99 16.38 -11.28
CA PHE A 251 -3.67 15.98 -10.79
C PHE A 251 -2.63 15.78 -11.89
N SER A 252 -3.05 15.47 -13.11
CA SER A 252 -2.16 15.40 -14.28
C SER A 252 -1.41 16.71 -14.55
N LYS A 253 -1.95 17.87 -14.14
CA LYS A 253 -1.27 19.16 -14.25
C LYS A 253 0.03 19.25 -13.44
N TRP A 254 0.15 18.46 -12.37
CA TRP A 254 1.34 18.35 -11.53
C TRP A 254 2.03 16.98 -11.65
N ASP A 255 1.62 16.18 -12.63
CA ASP A 255 2.07 14.79 -12.81
C ASP A 255 1.94 13.98 -11.51
N LEU A 256 0.73 14.02 -10.91
CA LEU A 256 0.38 13.32 -9.68
C LEU A 256 -0.63 12.20 -9.91
N PRO A 257 -0.49 11.04 -9.23
CA PRO A 257 -1.45 9.95 -9.29
C PRO A 257 -2.66 10.27 -8.42
N VAL A 258 -3.82 9.68 -8.73
CA VAL A 258 -5.05 9.86 -7.93
C VAL A 258 -5.07 9.06 -6.63
N PHE A 259 -4.20 8.04 -6.52
CA PHE A 259 -4.16 7.12 -5.38
C PHE A 259 -5.55 6.54 -5.03
N THR A 260 -5.77 6.20 -3.78
CA THR A 260 -7.04 5.67 -3.29
C THR A 260 -8.04 6.78 -2.93
N LEU A 261 -7.87 8.01 -3.43
CA LEU A 261 -8.83 9.10 -3.18
C LEU A 261 -10.25 8.78 -3.66
N PRO A 262 -10.48 8.18 -4.85
CA PRO A 262 -11.82 7.77 -5.25
C PRO A 262 -12.46 6.83 -4.22
N PHE A 263 -11.74 5.81 -3.76
CA PHE A 263 -12.19 4.91 -2.70
C PHE A 263 -12.55 5.68 -1.42
N ASN A 264 -11.64 6.53 -0.94
CA ASN A 264 -11.83 7.26 0.32
C ASN A 264 -13.06 8.16 0.26
N ILE A 265 -13.25 8.88 -0.85
CA ILE A 265 -14.43 9.72 -1.06
C ILE A 265 -15.70 8.87 -1.06
N MET A 266 -15.74 7.76 -1.81
CA MET A 266 -16.94 6.94 -1.92
C MET A 266 -17.31 6.25 -0.59
N VAL A 267 -16.35 5.65 0.10
CA VAL A 267 -16.63 4.99 1.39
C VAL A 267 -17.00 6.01 2.47
N THR A 268 -16.29 7.15 2.55
CA THR A 268 -16.65 8.20 3.52
C THR A 268 -18.07 8.72 3.26
N LEU A 269 -18.41 8.97 1.99
CA LEU A 269 -19.76 9.40 1.59
C LEU A 269 -20.82 8.35 1.97
N TYR A 270 -20.57 7.07 1.66
CA TYR A 270 -21.48 5.97 2.00
C TYR A 270 -21.72 5.89 3.51
N LEU A 271 -20.64 5.85 4.30
CA LEU A 271 -20.71 5.69 5.74
C LEU A 271 -21.37 6.90 6.41
N ALA A 272 -21.12 8.11 5.91
CA ALA A 272 -21.77 9.33 6.41
C ALA A 272 -23.26 9.40 6.07
N ALA A 273 -23.65 8.96 4.87
CA ALA A 273 -25.04 8.98 4.43
C ALA A 273 -25.91 7.91 5.09
N THR A 274 -25.32 6.77 5.45
CA THR A 274 -26.02 5.67 6.12
C THR A 274 -25.94 5.83 7.62
N GLY A 275 -24.74 5.78 8.19
CA GLY A 275 -24.51 5.86 9.62
C GLY A 275 -25.07 4.66 10.41
N PRO A 276 -24.85 4.63 11.74
CA PRO A 276 -25.21 3.49 12.58
C PRO A 276 -26.71 3.27 12.75
N TYR A 277 -27.52 4.30 12.49
CA TYR A 277 -28.97 4.27 12.70
C TYR A 277 -29.78 4.10 11.41
N ASN A 278 -29.14 3.83 10.27
CA ASN A 278 -29.86 3.54 9.05
C ASN A 278 -30.70 2.26 9.17
N LEU A 279 -31.95 2.29 8.71
CA LEU A 279 -32.83 1.12 8.78
C LEU A 279 -32.36 -0.04 7.89
N PHE A 280 -31.82 0.27 6.70
CA PHE A 280 -31.44 -0.73 5.71
C PHE A 280 -29.97 -1.11 5.78
N PHE A 281 -29.09 -0.13 5.99
CA PHE A 281 -27.65 -0.29 5.91
C PHE A 281 -26.93 0.30 7.13
N PRO A 282 -27.23 -0.15 8.35
CA PRO A 282 -26.57 0.37 9.54
C PRO A 282 -25.07 0.06 9.49
N THR A 283 -24.26 1.03 9.88
CA THR A 283 -22.79 0.90 9.94
C THR A 283 -22.30 0.74 11.38
N THR A 284 -21.12 0.16 11.54
CA THR A 284 -20.49 0.00 12.86
C THR A 284 -20.34 1.36 13.55
N LEU A 285 -20.80 1.45 14.80
CA LEU A 285 -20.71 2.68 15.59
C LEU A 285 -19.24 2.97 15.95
N LEU A 286 -18.70 4.07 15.42
CA LEU A 286 -17.39 4.60 15.78
C LEU A 286 -17.57 5.77 16.75
N GLN A 287 -16.86 5.73 17.87
CA GLN A 287 -16.92 6.78 18.89
C GLN A 287 -15.57 7.44 19.11
N PRO A 288 -15.54 8.74 19.42
CA PRO A 288 -14.31 9.41 19.81
C PRO A 288 -13.83 8.91 21.17
N ALA A 289 -12.52 8.91 21.37
CA ALA A 289 -11.94 8.61 22.67
C ALA A 289 -12.42 9.63 23.72
N SER A 290 -13.08 9.14 24.76
CA SER A 290 -13.69 9.96 25.82
C SER A 290 -12.87 10.05 27.10
N SER A 291 -11.81 9.25 27.21
CA SER A 291 -10.95 9.17 28.39
C SER A 291 -9.52 8.82 28.01
N VAL A 292 -8.60 9.09 28.92
CA VAL A 292 -7.20 8.70 28.77
C VAL A 292 -7.10 7.17 28.87
N PRO A 293 -6.47 6.48 27.89
CA PRO A 293 -6.32 5.04 27.96
C PRO A 293 -5.39 4.65 29.12
N ASN A 294 -5.77 3.62 29.88
CA ASN A 294 -4.92 3.06 30.92
C ASN A 294 -3.90 2.11 30.30
N ILE A 295 -2.67 2.56 30.11
CA ILE A 295 -1.60 1.78 29.45
C ILE A 295 -0.58 1.33 30.49
N THR A 296 -0.51 0.01 30.69
CA THR A 296 0.52 -0.62 31.52
C THR A 296 1.69 -1.06 30.64
N TRP A 297 2.76 -0.26 30.56
CA TRP A 297 3.90 -0.53 29.67
C TRP A 297 4.58 -1.90 29.89
N SER A 298 4.51 -2.46 31.10
CA SER A 298 5.03 -3.80 31.39
C SER A 298 4.22 -4.93 30.77
N GLU A 299 2.99 -4.68 30.31
CA GLU A 299 2.13 -5.68 29.66
C GLU A 299 2.34 -5.76 28.14
N VAL A 300 3.28 -4.97 27.59
CA VAL A 300 3.59 -5.01 26.16
C VAL A 300 4.09 -6.39 25.73
N GLN A 301 3.44 -6.96 24.72
CA GLN A 301 3.80 -8.26 24.17
C GLN A 301 4.60 -8.08 22.88
N VAL A 302 5.92 -8.24 22.97
CA VAL A 302 6.83 -8.16 21.81
C VAL A 302 6.45 -9.11 20.65
N PRO A 303 6.00 -10.36 20.88
CA PRO A 303 5.53 -11.21 19.79
C PRO A 303 4.32 -10.64 19.05
N LEU A 304 3.42 -9.95 19.75
CA LEU A 304 2.27 -9.28 19.13
C LEU A 304 2.69 -8.02 18.35
N LEU A 305 3.73 -7.31 18.80
CA LEU A 305 4.35 -6.24 17.99
C LEU A 305 4.93 -6.79 16.68
N LEU A 306 5.65 -7.92 16.73
CA LEU A 306 6.14 -8.55 15.49
C LEU A 306 5.00 -9.01 14.58
N ARG A 307 3.93 -9.56 15.16
CA ARG A 307 2.69 -9.91 14.43
C ARG A 307 1.99 -8.69 13.84
N ALA A 308 2.07 -7.52 14.47
CA ALA A 308 1.47 -6.30 13.96
C ALA A 308 2.03 -5.87 12.60
N ILE A 309 3.25 -6.29 12.24
CA ILE A 309 3.87 -5.96 10.94
C ILE A 309 3.06 -6.56 9.77
N PRO A 310 2.88 -7.88 9.65
CA PRO A 310 2.03 -8.44 8.59
C PRO A 310 0.55 -8.03 8.76
N VAL A 311 0.03 -7.88 9.98
CA VAL A 311 -1.35 -7.42 10.19
C VAL A 311 -1.56 -6.00 9.65
N GLY A 312 -0.62 -5.08 9.89
CA GLY A 312 -0.66 -3.73 9.33
C GLY A 312 -0.61 -3.71 7.79
N ILE A 313 -0.02 -4.71 7.15
CA ILE A 313 -0.07 -4.88 5.70
C ILE A 313 -1.43 -5.43 5.27
N GLY A 314 -2.00 -6.38 6.02
CA GLY A 314 -3.36 -6.88 5.82
C GLY A 314 -4.41 -5.78 5.89
N GLN A 315 -4.25 -4.84 6.83
CA GLN A 315 -5.17 -3.72 7.04
C GLN A 315 -5.25 -2.75 5.86
N VAL A 316 -4.33 -2.82 4.89
CA VAL A 316 -4.47 -2.10 3.61
C VAL A 316 -5.77 -2.49 2.88
N TYR A 317 -6.21 -3.73 3.06
CA TYR A 317 -7.48 -4.26 2.56
C TYR A 317 -8.52 -4.47 3.68
N GLY A 318 -8.29 -3.90 4.86
CA GLY A 318 -9.15 -4.08 6.03
C GLY A 318 -9.07 -5.48 6.67
N CYS A 319 -7.95 -6.20 6.50
CA CYS A 319 -7.76 -7.56 7.02
C CYS A 319 -6.89 -7.56 8.29
N ASP A 320 -7.38 -8.16 9.38
CA ASP A 320 -6.69 -8.26 10.67
C ASP A 320 -5.98 -9.62 10.89
N ASN A 321 -6.18 -10.58 9.99
CA ASN A 321 -5.55 -11.89 10.04
C ASN A 321 -4.05 -11.79 9.62
N PRO A 322 -3.09 -12.17 10.49
CA PRO A 322 -1.66 -12.11 10.16
C PRO A 322 -1.27 -13.01 8.98
N TRP A 323 -1.99 -14.11 8.77
CA TRP A 323 -1.74 -15.02 7.64
C TRP A 323 -2.13 -14.36 6.32
N THR A 324 -3.24 -13.64 6.29
CA THR A 324 -3.64 -12.82 5.13
C THR A 324 -2.58 -11.78 4.81
N GLY A 325 -2.09 -11.06 5.82
CA GLY A 325 -0.97 -10.12 5.66
C GLY A 325 0.31 -10.78 5.14
N GLY A 326 0.63 -11.98 5.61
CA GLY A 326 1.76 -12.78 5.12
C GLY A 326 1.59 -13.21 3.65
N ILE A 327 0.38 -13.61 3.24
CA ILE A 327 0.06 -13.92 1.84
C ILE A 327 0.23 -12.68 0.97
N PHE A 328 -0.21 -11.51 1.45
CA PHE A 328 -0.01 -10.24 0.72
C PHE A 328 1.47 -9.92 0.56
N LEU A 329 2.30 -10.10 1.59
CA LEU A 329 3.76 -9.95 1.48
C LEU A 329 4.37 -10.86 0.41
N ILE A 330 3.92 -12.11 0.31
CA ILE A 330 4.36 -13.04 -0.75
C ILE A 330 3.93 -12.53 -2.12
N ALA A 331 2.68 -12.06 -2.25
CA ALA A 331 2.16 -11.48 -3.49
C ALA A 331 2.96 -10.26 -3.95
N LEU A 332 3.34 -9.37 -3.02
CA LEU A 332 4.22 -8.23 -3.31
C LEU A 332 5.63 -8.69 -3.71
N PHE A 333 6.20 -9.64 -2.97
CA PHE A 333 7.55 -10.15 -3.22
C PHE A 333 7.70 -10.76 -4.62
N ILE A 334 6.68 -11.47 -5.09
CA ILE A 334 6.64 -12.04 -6.44
C ILE A 334 6.75 -10.94 -7.50
N SER A 335 6.05 -9.81 -7.32
CA SER A 335 6.15 -8.70 -8.28
C SER A 335 7.44 -7.91 -8.13
N SER A 336 7.75 -7.47 -6.90
CA SER A 336 8.95 -6.69 -6.59
C SER A 336 9.38 -6.90 -5.13
N PRO A 337 10.57 -7.47 -4.89
CA PRO A 337 11.18 -7.51 -3.57
C PRO A 337 11.31 -6.14 -2.91
N LEU A 338 11.55 -5.06 -3.69
CA LEU A 338 11.64 -3.71 -3.14
C LEU A 338 10.29 -3.16 -2.66
N ILE A 339 9.19 -3.47 -3.36
CA ILE A 339 7.83 -3.15 -2.87
C ILE A 339 7.56 -3.90 -1.56
N CYS A 340 7.85 -5.20 -1.52
CA CYS A 340 7.69 -6.03 -0.32
C CYS A 340 8.50 -5.49 0.88
N LEU A 341 9.76 -5.11 0.64
CA LEU A 341 10.63 -4.52 1.66
C LEU A 341 10.04 -3.22 2.23
N HIS A 342 9.64 -2.28 1.37
CA HIS A 342 9.07 -1.01 1.83
C HIS A 342 7.69 -1.18 2.46
N ALA A 343 6.92 -2.22 2.09
CA ALA A 343 5.69 -2.56 2.77
C ALA A 343 5.96 -2.94 4.25
N ALA A 344 6.94 -3.82 4.48
CA ALA A 344 7.33 -4.25 5.83
C ALA A 344 7.93 -3.10 6.65
N ILE A 345 8.79 -2.27 6.04
CA ILE A 345 9.36 -1.08 6.70
C ILE A 345 8.25 -0.09 7.06
N GLY A 346 7.35 0.22 6.13
CA GLY A 346 6.24 1.14 6.37
C GLY A 346 5.33 0.68 7.50
N SER A 347 4.93 -0.59 7.51
CA SER A 347 4.12 -1.17 8.61
C SER A 347 4.85 -1.07 9.95
N THR A 348 6.15 -1.37 9.97
CA THR A 348 6.99 -1.24 11.17
C THR A 348 7.07 0.20 11.65
N MET A 349 7.28 1.17 10.75
CA MET A 349 7.34 2.60 11.10
C MET A 349 6.02 3.11 11.67
N GLY A 350 4.88 2.65 11.12
CA GLY A 350 3.56 2.98 11.64
C GLY A 350 3.34 2.45 13.07
N MET A 351 3.73 1.20 13.33
CA MET A 351 3.73 0.62 14.67
C MET A 351 4.63 1.40 15.64
N LEU A 352 5.86 1.74 15.23
CA LEU A 352 6.78 2.49 16.08
C LEU A 352 6.25 3.89 16.38
N ALA A 353 5.69 4.60 15.39
CA ALA A 353 5.07 5.90 15.59
C ALA A 353 3.86 5.82 16.54
N ALA A 354 3.10 4.74 16.51
CA ALA A 354 1.98 4.54 17.45
C ALA A 354 2.47 4.38 18.90
N LEU A 355 3.61 3.71 19.10
CA LEU A 355 4.24 3.59 20.42
C LEU A 355 4.73 4.95 20.96
N THR A 356 5.26 5.83 20.11
CA THR A 356 5.76 7.15 20.57
C THR A 356 4.66 8.08 21.09
N ILE A 357 3.43 7.92 20.61
CA ILE A 357 2.25 8.69 21.05
C ILE A 357 1.37 7.92 22.05
N ALA A 358 1.89 6.82 22.62
CA ALA A 358 1.17 5.98 23.58
C ALA A 358 -0.22 5.53 23.08
N THR A 359 -0.29 5.04 21.83
CA THR A 359 -1.51 4.41 21.31
C THR A 359 -1.79 3.11 22.09
N PRO A 360 -3.06 2.80 22.44
CA PRO A 360 -3.41 1.54 23.07
C PRO A 360 -2.87 0.32 22.32
N PHE A 361 -2.32 -0.65 23.05
CA PHE A 361 -1.66 -1.80 22.44
C PHE A 361 -2.58 -2.63 21.54
N ASP A 362 -3.87 -2.75 21.86
CA ASP A 362 -4.83 -3.48 21.03
C ASP A 362 -4.94 -2.89 19.62
N SER A 363 -4.98 -1.56 19.49
CA SER A 363 -5.00 -0.89 18.18
C SER A 363 -3.72 -1.12 17.39
N ILE A 364 -2.58 -1.19 18.08
CA ILE A 364 -1.27 -1.51 17.49
C ILE A 364 -1.26 -2.96 17.00
N TYR A 365 -1.67 -3.91 17.85
CA TYR A 365 -1.71 -5.35 17.52
C TYR A 365 -2.70 -5.67 16.40
N PHE A 366 -3.78 -4.90 16.29
CA PHE A 366 -4.74 -4.96 15.20
C PHE A 366 -4.23 -4.31 13.90
N GLY A 367 -3.01 -3.74 13.90
CA GLY A 367 -2.34 -3.20 12.72
C GLY A 367 -2.90 -1.86 12.21
N LEU A 368 -3.79 -1.21 12.95
CA LEU A 368 -4.48 0.02 12.51
C LEU A 368 -3.53 1.19 12.26
N CYS A 369 -2.35 1.18 12.88
CA CYS A 369 -1.35 2.23 12.71
C CYS A 369 -0.39 1.97 11.54
N GLY A 370 -0.38 0.75 10.98
CA GLY A 370 0.65 0.32 10.02
C GLY A 370 0.28 0.51 8.55
N PHE A 371 -1.00 0.43 8.19
CA PHE A 371 -1.40 0.32 6.78
C PHE A 371 -1.24 1.61 5.96
N ASN A 372 -1.53 2.77 6.54
CA ASN A 372 -1.29 4.06 5.89
C ASN A 372 0.21 4.30 5.64
N SER A 373 1.03 3.99 6.65
CA SER A 373 2.49 4.07 6.56
C SER A 373 3.08 3.07 5.56
N THR A 374 2.48 1.88 5.44
CA THR A 374 2.82 0.86 4.42
C THR A 374 2.66 1.43 3.02
N LEU A 375 1.48 1.95 2.67
CA LEU A 375 1.23 2.52 1.35
C LEU A 375 2.12 3.74 1.05
N ALA A 376 2.31 4.62 2.04
CA ALA A 376 3.18 5.80 1.90
C ALA A 376 4.64 5.40 1.66
N CYS A 377 5.14 4.40 2.39
CA CYS A 377 6.50 3.91 2.25
C CYS A 377 6.73 3.25 0.88
N ILE A 378 5.78 2.46 0.38
CA ILE A 378 5.86 1.87 -0.97
C ILE A 378 5.86 2.97 -2.04
N ALA A 379 4.95 3.94 -1.93
CA ALA A 379 4.79 5.01 -2.92
C ALA A 379 6.09 5.82 -3.11
N ILE A 380 6.73 6.23 -2.02
CA ILE A 380 7.96 7.02 -2.07
C ILE A 380 9.21 6.14 -2.23
N GLY A 381 9.18 4.91 -1.72
CA GLY A 381 10.28 3.94 -1.69
C GLY A 381 10.54 3.21 -3.00
N GLY A 382 10.65 3.95 -4.11
CA GLY A 382 11.01 3.40 -5.42
C GLY A 382 9.89 3.39 -6.46
N MET A 383 8.61 3.55 -6.06
CA MET A 383 7.49 3.57 -7.01
C MET A 383 7.41 4.90 -7.77
N PHE A 384 7.22 6.02 -7.08
CA PHE A 384 7.08 7.35 -7.70
C PHE A 384 8.35 8.21 -7.61
N TYR A 385 9.30 7.83 -6.74
CA TYR A 385 10.68 8.31 -6.74
C TYR A 385 11.62 7.20 -7.13
N VAL A 386 12.74 7.52 -7.78
CA VAL A 386 13.80 6.54 -8.05
C VAL A 386 14.43 6.12 -6.72
N ILE A 387 14.62 4.82 -6.52
CA ILE A 387 15.22 4.31 -5.29
C ILE A 387 16.71 4.67 -5.20
N THR A 388 17.02 5.49 -4.21
CA THR A 388 18.35 5.93 -3.74
C THR A 388 18.33 5.88 -2.21
N TRP A 389 19.48 6.04 -1.55
CA TRP A 389 19.47 6.08 -0.08
C TRP A 389 18.73 7.32 0.45
N GLN A 390 18.76 8.44 -0.29
CA GLN A 390 18.04 9.65 0.06
C GLN A 390 16.53 9.47 -0.04
N THR A 391 16.04 8.86 -1.12
CA THR A 391 14.59 8.60 -1.29
C THR A 391 14.11 7.49 -0.38
N HIS A 392 14.97 6.54 -0.01
CA HIS A 392 14.68 5.57 1.04
C HIS A 392 14.44 6.24 2.41
N LEU A 393 15.31 7.17 2.82
CA LEU A 393 15.09 7.96 4.04
C LEU A 393 13.83 8.84 3.93
N LEU A 394 13.58 9.43 2.74
CA LEU A 394 12.36 10.19 2.48
C LEU A 394 11.10 9.31 2.59
N ALA A 395 11.17 8.04 2.18
CA ALA A 395 10.08 7.08 2.30
C ALA A 395 9.79 6.73 3.76
N ILE A 396 10.82 6.56 4.59
CA ILE A 396 10.67 6.38 6.04
C ILE A 396 10.04 7.62 6.67
N ALA A 397 10.49 8.81 6.30
CA ALA A 397 9.91 10.06 6.78
C ALA A 397 8.43 10.21 6.38
N CYS A 398 8.08 9.87 5.13
CA CYS A 398 6.71 9.86 4.65
C CYS A 398 5.84 8.82 5.39
N ALA A 399 6.40 7.64 5.70
CA ALA A 399 5.71 6.60 6.44
C ALA A 399 5.39 7.03 7.88
N LEU A 400 6.34 7.67 8.57
CA LEU A 400 6.14 8.25 9.90
C LEU A 400 5.11 9.39 9.86
N PHE A 401 5.22 10.29 8.88
CA PHE A 401 4.25 11.36 8.69
C PHE A 401 2.83 10.82 8.47
N ALA A 402 2.67 9.78 7.63
CA ALA A 402 1.39 9.12 7.41
C ALA A 402 0.83 8.44 8.67
N ALA A 403 1.70 7.93 9.56
CA ALA A 403 1.27 7.33 10.83
C ALA A 403 0.65 8.39 11.76
N TYR A 404 1.36 9.50 11.97
CA TYR A 404 0.89 10.59 12.82
C TYR A 404 -0.35 11.28 12.24
N LEU A 405 -0.37 11.50 10.92
CA LEU A 405 -1.57 12.00 10.25
C LEU A 405 -2.73 11.01 10.37
N GLY A 406 -2.45 9.71 10.37
CA GLY A 406 -3.41 8.65 10.60
C GLY A 406 -4.08 8.76 11.96
N ALA A 407 -3.28 8.88 13.02
CA ALA A 407 -3.80 9.10 14.38
C ALA A 407 -4.61 10.40 14.48
N ALA A 408 -4.12 11.49 13.89
CA ALA A 408 -4.82 12.78 13.91
C ALA A 408 -6.18 12.71 13.21
N LEU A 409 -6.24 12.15 11.99
CA LEU A 409 -7.48 12.01 11.24
C LEU A 409 -8.43 10.99 11.85
N ALA A 410 -7.94 9.92 12.47
CA ALA A 410 -8.77 8.99 13.23
C ALA A 410 -9.54 9.71 14.34
N ASN A 411 -8.84 10.53 15.13
CA ASN A 411 -9.45 11.32 16.19
C ASN A 411 -10.46 12.34 15.64
N MET A 412 -10.10 13.08 14.58
CA MET A 412 -10.98 14.08 13.98
C MET A 412 -12.26 13.46 13.38
N LEU A 413 -12.13 12.36 12.64
CA LEU A 413 -13.26 11.74 11.94
C LEU A 413 -14.14 10.89 12.86
N SER A 414 -13.60 10.38 13.96
CA SER A 414 -14.39 9.67 14.98
C SER A 414 -15.49 10.55 15.59
N VAL A 415 -15.32 11.88 15.63
CA VAL A 415 -16.36 12.83 16.06
C VAL A 415 -17.60 12.75 15.17
N PHE A 416 -17.41 12.47 13.88
CA PHE A 416 -18.47 12.28 12.89
C PHE A 416 -18.88 10.80 12.74
N GLY A 417 -18.33 9.90 13.56
CA GLY A 417 -18.56 8.47 13.44
C GLY A 417 -17.94 7.84 12.18
N LEU A 418 -16.86 8.43 11.65
CA LEU A 418 -16.24 8.00 10.39
C LEU A 418 -14.82 7.46 10.60
N PRO A 419 -14.42 6.42 9.87
CA PRO A 419 -13.04 5.95 9.87
C PRO A 419 -12.14 6.81 8.96
N PRO A 420 -10.84 6.94 9.25
CA PRO A 420 -9.92 7.69 8.38
C PRO A 420 -9.57 6.96 7.09
N CYS A 421 -9.82 5.64 7.01
CA CYS A 421 -9.46 4.80 5.88
C CYS A 421 -8.01 5.10 5.43
N THR A 422 -7.79 5.34 4.13
CA THR A 422 -6.49 5.67 3.57
C THR A 422 -6.32 7.15 3.19
N TRP A 423 -7.18 8.04 3.73
CA TRP A 423 -6.96 9.49 3.65
C TRP A 423 -5.55 9.90 4.12
N PRO A 424 -5.04 9.40 5.26
CA PRO A 424 -3.71 9.75 5.74
C PRO A 424 -2.61 9.41 4.73
N PHE A 425 -2.67 8.22 4.12
CA PHE A 425 -1.75 7.82 3.05
C PHE A 425 -1.83 8.79 1.86
N CYS A 426 -3.02 9.03 1.31
CA CYS A 426 -3.19 9.87 0.12
C CYS A 426 -2.63 11.26 0.32
N LEU A 427 -2.99 11.92 1.43
CA LEU A 427 -2.53 13.26 1.74
C LEU A 427 -1.01 13.29 1.95
N SER A 428 -0.46 12.33 2.68
CA SER A 428 0.98 12.23 2.92
C SER A 428 1.77 12.04 1.63
N ALA A 429 1.40 11.06 0.82
CA ALA A 429 2.11 10.75 -0.41
C ALA A 429 2.02 11.90 -1.43
N LEU A 430 0.86 12.58 -1.54
CA LEU A 430 0.71 13.75 -2.40
C LEU A 430 1.59 14.92 -1.93
N THR A 431 1.60 15.22 -0.63
CA THR A 431 2.48 16.25 -0.05
C THR A 431 3.94 15.96 -0.37
N PHE A 432 4.39 14.71 -0.18
CA PHE A 432 5.78 14.34 -0.44
C PHE A 432 6.11 14.30 -1.94
N LEU A 433 5.17 13.98 -2.82
CA LEU A 433 5.36 14.06 -4.28
C LEU A 433 5.34 15.48 -4.85
N LEU A 434 4.83 16.44 -4.09
CA LEU A 434 4.89 17.86 -4.40
C LEU A 434 6.16 18.53 -3.87
N LEU A 435 6.95 17.83 -3.06
CA LEU A 435 8.22 18.33 -2.56
C LEU A 435 9.17 18.62 -3.74
N THR A 436 9.65 19.86 -3.80
CA THR A 436 10.71 20.28 -4.73
C THR A 436 12.04 20.35 -3.98
N THR A 437 13.13 19.96 -4.64
CA THR A 437 14.47 19.95 -4.04
C THR A 437 15.54 20.11 -5.10
N ASN A 438 16.65 20.73 -4.72
CA ASN A 438 17.84 20.86 -5.55
C ASN A 438 18.76 19.64 -5.47
N ASN A 439 18.41 18.64 -4.66
CA ASN A 439 19.20 17.40 -4.54
C ASN A 439 18.89 16.46 -5.73
N PRO A 440 19.85 16.22 -6.65
CA PRO A 440 19.60 15.40 -7.84
C PRO A 440 19.35 13.91 -7.53
N ALA A 441 19.68 13.45 -6.32
CA ALA A 441 19.43 12.07 -5.89
C ALA A 441 17.97 11.83 -5.46
N ILE A 442 17.18 12.89 -5.26
CA ILE A 442 15.74 12.82 -5.00
C ILE A 442 15.03 13.12 -6.32
N TYR A 443 14.86 12.08 -7.14
CA TYR A 443 14.30 12.21 -8.49
C TYR A 443 12.90 11.59 -8.56
N LYS A 444 11.89 12.44 -8.76
CA LYS A 444 10.50 12.04 -9.04
C LYS A 444 10.42 11.49 -10.47
N LEU A 445 9.83 10.31 -10.64
CA LEU A 445 9.60 9.73 -11.97
C LEU A 445 8.41 10.41 -12.66
N PRO A 446 8.48 10.64 -13.98
CA PRO A 446 7.30 10.96 -14.76
C PRO A 446 6.28 9.82 -14.68
N LEU A 447 5.00 10.11 -14.44
CA LEU A 447 3.99 9.05 -14.23
C LEU A 447 3.87 8.08 -15.40
N SER A 448 4.01 8.59 -16.64
CA SER A 448 3.99 7.78 -17.86
C SER A 448 5.12 6.73 -17.95
N LYS A 449 6.08 6.75 -17.03
CA LYS A 449 7.23 5.84 -16.96
C LYS A 449 7.26 4.99 -15.69
N VAL A 450 6.35 5.23 -14.75
CA VAL A 450 6.26 4.45 -13.50
C VAL A 450 5.81 3.03 -13.83
N THR A 451 6.54 2.06 -13.30
CA THR A 451 6.22 0.62 -13.41
C THR A 451 6.39 -0.05 -12.04
N TYR A 452 7.62 -0.45 -11.69
CA TYR A 452 8.01 -0.99 -10.39
C TYR A 452 9.45 -0.60 -10.06
N PRO A 453 9.90 -0.62 -8.79
CA PRO A 453 11.10 0.07 -8.34
C PRO A 453 12.39 -0.32 -9.06
N GLU A 454 12.57 -1.61 -9.34
CA GLU A 454 13.73 -2.14 -10.04
C GLU A 454 13.80 -1.60 -11.48
N ALA A 455 12.68 -1.65 -12.22
CA ALA A 455 12.59 -1.11 -13.59
C ALA A 455 12.69 0.42 -13.62
N ASN A 456 12.07 1.11 -12.67
CA ASN A 456 12.15 2.56 -12.51
C ASN A 456 13.61 3.03 -12.35
N ARG A 457 14.40 2.29 -11.56
CA ARG A 457 15.83 2.56 -11.37
C ARG A 457 16.63 2.34 -12.64
N ILE A 458 16.37 1.26 -13.38
CA ILE A 458 17.03 0.99 -14.66
C ILE A 458 16.74 2.11 -15.66
N TYR A 459 15.48 2.55 -15.76
CA TYR A 459 15.08 3.67 -16.61
C TYR A 459 15.87 4.95 -16.28
N TYR A 460 15.95 5.32 -15.01
CA TYR A 460 16.73 6.49 -14.56
C TYR A 460 18.21 6.40 -14.94
N LEU A 461 18.86 5.26 -14.66
CA LEU A 461 20.27 5.08 -14.98
C LEU A 461 20.55 5.14 -16.48
N SER A 462 19.61 4.66 -17.31
CA SER A 462 19.72 4.74 -18.77
C SER A 462 19.65 6.19 -19.28
N GLN A 463 18.76 7.00 -18.71
CA GLN A 463 18.62 8.43 -18.99
C GLN A 463 19.87 9.19 -18.57
N GLU A 464 20.41 8.88 -17.39
CA GLU A 464 21.62 9.53 -16.88
C GLU A 464 22.85 9.18 -17.73
N LYS A 465 22.96 7.93 -18.17
CA LYS A 465 24.01 7.51 -19.12
C LYS A 465 23.91 8.25 -20.45
N ASN A 466 22.70 8.51 -20.95
CA ASN A 466 22.49 9.23 -22.21
C ASN A 466 22.72 10.76 -22.09
N ARG A 467 22.60 11.33 -20.88
CA ARG A 467 22.89 12.74 -20.59
C ARG A 467 24.38 13.07 -20.47
N ARG A 468 25.21 12.11 -20.02
CA ARG A 468 26.67 12.32 -19.86
C ARG A 468 27.47 12.51 -21.17
N PRO A 469 27.20 11.81 -22.30
CA PRO A 469 27.94 12.02 -23.55
C PRO A 469 27.66 13.36 -24.23
N SER A 470 26.48 13.97 -24.01
CA SER A 470 26.16 15.31 -24.56
C SER A 470 26.92 16.44 -23.85
N THR A 471 27.33 16.28 -22.59
CA THR A 471 28.19 17.25 -21.88
C THR A 471 29.64 17.24 -22.37
N ILE A 472 30.14 16.09 -22.86
CA ILE A 472 31.53 15.95 -23.34
C ILE A 472 31.70 16.46 -24.78
N GLN A 473 30.66 16.42 -25.63
CA GLN A 473 30.69 17.06 -26.95
C GLN A 473 30.55 18.58 -26.89
N SER A 474 29.89 19.13 -25.87
CA SER A 474 29.78 20.59 -25.65
C SER A 474 31.04 21.23 -25.04
N THR A 475 32.02 20.42 -24.60
CA THR A 475 33.26 20.91 -23.97
C THR A 475 34.51 20.64 -24.80
N ARG A 476 34.37 20.18 -26.06
CA ARG A 476 35.49 20.31 -27.02
C ARG A 476 35.66 21.81 -27.33
N PRO A 477 36.83 22.42 -27.09
CA PRO A 477 37.09 23.75 -27.61
C PRO A 477 36.92 23.68 -29.12
N MET A 478 36.00 24.48 -29.64
CA MET A 478 35.90 24.77 -31.05
C MET A 478 37.28 25.27 -31.47
N MET A 479 38.06 24.46 -32.18
CA MET A 479 39.24 24.97 -32.87
C MET A 479 38.71 26.01 -33.86
N SER A 480 38.91 27.28 -33.51
CA SER A 480 38.59 28.42 -34.35
C SER A 480 39.21 28.23 -35.73
N PRO A 481 38.46 28.36 -36.84
CA PRO A 481 39.09 28.51 -38.14
C PRO A 481 39.95 29.77 -38.11
N LYS A 482 41.23 29.66 -38.48
CA LYS A 482 42.11 30.82 -38.68
C LYS A 482 41.46 31.73 -39.75
N LEU A 483 40.90 32.86 -39.34
CA LEU A 483 40.57 33.94 -40.27
C LEU A 483 41.87 34.56 -40.81
N PRO A 484 41.95 34.91 -42.11
CA PRO A 484 43.11 35.59 -42.66
C PRO A 484 43.15 37.06 -42.21
N PHE A 485 44.35 37.52 -41.87
CA PHE A 485 44.67 38.90 -41.49
C PHE A 485 44.23 39.92 -42.57
N PRO A 486 43.65 41.08 -42.21
CA PRO A 486 43.44 42.17 -43.15
C PRO A 486 44.76 42.91 -43.42
N LYS A 487 45.09 43.06 -44.71
CA LYS A 487 46.20 43.91 -45.16
C LYS A 487 45.82 45.39 -45.00
N HIS A 488 46.79 46.17 -44.54
CA HIS A 488 46.83 47.63 -44.40
C HIS A 488 45.95 48.42 -45.38
N VAL A 489 45.10 49.30 -44.83
CA VAL A 489 44.53 50.43 -45.57
C VAL A 489 45.34 51.68 -45.24
N THR A 490 46.08 52.16 -46.23
CA THR A 490 46.79 53.43 -46.21
C THR A 490 45.79 54.55 -46.50
N VAL A 491 45.65 55.51 -45.60
CA VAL A 491 44.90 56.75 -45.84
C VAL A 491 45.85 57.75 -46.50
N ASN A 492 45.66 58.05 -47.78
CA ASN A 492 46.05 59.33 -48.34
C ASN A 492 45.28 59.68 -49.62
N SER A 493 44.78 60.92 -49.63
CA SER A 493 44.25 61.72 -50.75
C SER A 493 43.01 61.23 -51.52
N ALA A 494 41.90 61.95 -51.35
CA ALA A 494 41.19 62.60 -52.46
C ALA A 494 40.08 63.52 -51.94
N PHE A 495 40.49 64.70 -51.47
CA PHE A 495 39.63 65.88 -51.40
C PHE A 495 39.64 66.48 -52.80
N SER A 496 38.60 66.26 -53.60
CA SER A 496 38.09 67.21 -54.62
C SER A 496 37.06 66.58 -55.55
N ARG A 497 36.01 67.36 -55.82
CA ARG A 497 34.95 67.23 -56.84
C ARG A 497 33.73 66.39 -56.45
N LEU A 498 32.51 66.85 -56.62
CA LEU A 498 31.95 68.20 -56.79
C LEU A 498 30.43 67.99 -56.70
N CYS A 499 29.72 69.00 -56.20
CA CYS A 499 28.27 69.16 -56.32
C CYS A 499 27.74 68.77 -57.72
N ARG A 500 26.57 68.13 -57.77
CA ARG A 500 25.40 68.52 -58.59
C ARG A 500 24.27 67.49 -58.47
N SER A 501 23.20 67.92 -57.80
CA SER A 501 21.80 67.64 -58.20
C SER A 501 21.57 68.29 -59.60
N PRO A 502 20.66 67.85 -60.49
CA PRO A 502 19.21 67.78 -60.23
C PRO A 502 18.45 66.61 -60.87
N GLY A 503 17.20 66.41 -60.40
CA GLY A 503 16.20 65.50 -60.96
C GLY A 503 15.12 65.20 -59.95
#